data_AF-A7F8R3-F1
#
_entry.id   AF-A7F8R3-F1
#
_cell.length_a   1.000
_cell.length_b   1.000
_cell.length_c   1.000
_cell.angle_alpha   90.00
_cell.angle_beta   90.00
_cell.angle_gamma   90.00
#
_symmetry.space_group_name_H-M   'P 1'
#
loop_
_entity.id
_entity.type
_entity.pdbx_description
1 polymer ?
#
loop_
_entity_poly.entity_id
_entity_poly.type
_entity_poly.pdbx_seq_one_letter_code
_entity_poly.pdbx_strand_id
1 'polypeptide(L)'
;MREHDQFDPSIIRLGILLLLFDVYLTWARIEKQTTAPVSAPIETDNTNFLRLAKQPIVFQYIFFLLLCALSTLSFHLSIRFLTSSPFSPLVFLGLLPKYTRPNSVSTALLVSSSTKLFPILMVIWEYDVPAAARSLGWAVVANNVEALKILLDCGYGTAAILATVGAISRWMVGRGILWAVGLDGVDTVGDSGVAADGKALWAIVELGREWGGRLGLG
;
A
#
# COMPACT_ATOMS: atom_id res chain seq x y z
N MET A 1 7.82 24.08 -20.47
CA MET A 1 7.23 24.30 -19.14
C MET A 1 5.72 24.24 -19.29
N ARG A 2 5.05 23.18 -18.81
CA ARG A 2 3.57 23.15 -18.79
C ARG A 2 3.10 23.79 -17.48
N GLU A 3 2.39 24.90 -17.59
CA GLU A 3 1.99 25.75 -16.46
C GLU A 3 0.73 25.27 -15.73
N HIS A 4 0.14 24.15 -16.13
CA HIS A 4 -1.08 23.62 -15.52
C HIS A 4 -0.79 22.33 -14.75
N ASP A 5 -1.11 22.30 -13.46
CA ASP A 5 -1.13 21.09 -12.62
C ASP A 5 -2.31 20.21 -13.07
N GLN A 6 -2.25 19.67 -14.28
CA GLN A 6 -3.24 18.76 -14.85
C GLN A 6 -2.63 17.38 -15.04
N PHE A 7 -3.45 16.33 -14.95
CA PHE A 7 -3.00 14.98 -15.26
C PHE A 7 -2.86 14.83 -16.77
N ASP A 8 -1.67 14.43 -17.23
CA ASP A 8 -1.49 14.01 -18.61
C ASP A 8 -2.36 12.76 -18.89
N PRO A 9 -3.03 12.67 -20.06
CA PRO A 9 -3.87 11.52 -20.41
C PRO A 9 -3.14 10.17 -20.35
N SER A 10 -1.83 10.17 -20.61
CA SER A 10 -0.97 8.98 -20.48
C SER A 10 -0.86 8.49 -19.04
N ILE A 11 -0.80 9.41 -18.06
CA ILE A 11 -0.73 9.11 -16.64
C ILE A 11 -2.06 8.59 -16.13
N ILE A 12 -3.18 9.13 -16.63
CA ILE A 12 -4.51 8.59 -16.33
C ILE A 12 -4.61 7.14 -16.82
N ARG A 13 -4.17 6.87 -18.05
CA ARG A 13 -4.15 5.50 -18.61
C ARG A 13 -3.26 4.57 -17.79
N LEU A 14 -2.08 5.04 -17.36
CA LEU A 14 -1.19 4.29 -16.45
C LEU A 14 -1.87 4.01 -15.11
N GLY A 15 -2.55 5.01 -14.53
CA GLY A 15 -3.28 4.86 -13.27
C GLY A 15 -4.41 3.85 -13.35
N ILE A 16 -5.18 3.85 -14.45
CA ILE A 16 -6.21 2.83 -14.70
C ILE A 16 -5.59 1.44 -14.82
N LEU A 17 -4.47 1.31 -15.54
CA LEU A 17 -3.76 0.04 -15.67
C LEU A 17 -3.31 -0.49 -14.30
N LEU A 18 -2.68 0.37 -13.48
CA LEU A 18 -2.23 0.02 -12.13
C LEU A 18 -3.38 -0.33 -11.19
N LEU A 19 -4.52 0.35 -11.31
CA LEU A 19 -5.71 0.05 -10.53
C LEU A 19 -6.27 -1.33 -10.90
N LEU A 20 -6.41 -1.60 -12.20
CA LEU A 20 -6.91 -2.89 -12.69
C LEU A 20 -5.96 -4.03 -12.30
N PHE A 21 -4.67 -3.72 -12.25
CA PHE A 21 -3.64 -4.63 -11.78
C PHE A 21 -3.77 -4.97 -10.29
N ASP A 22 -3.96 -3.96 -9.45
CA ASP A 22 -4.24 -4.14 -8.01
C ASP A 22 -5.51 -5.00 -7.81
N VAL A 23 -6.56 -4.79 -8.62
CA VAL A 23 -7.79 -5.60 -8.60
C VAL A 23 -7.49 -7.06 -8.93
N TYR A 24 -6.74 -7.32 -10.00
CA TYR A 24 -6.38 -8.67 -10.41
C TYR A 24 -5.59 -9.41 -9.32
N LEU A 25 -4.54 -8.79 -8.76
CA LEU A 25 -3.74 -9.42 -7.70
C LEU A 25 -4.54 -9.66 -6.42
N THR A 26 -5.44 -8.75 -6.07
CA THR A 26 -6.30 -8.91 -4.89
C THR A 26 -7.26 -10.07 -5.07
N TRP A 27 -7.89 -10.16 -6.24
CA TRP A 27 -8.78 -11.27 -6.58
C TRP A 27 -8.06 -12.62 -6.60
N ALA A 28 -6.93 -12.72 -7.31
CA ALA A 28 -6.17 -13.97 -7.46
C ALA A 28 -5.65 -14.50 -6.11
N ARG A 29 -5.26 -13.61 -5.19
CA ARG A 29 -4.83 -14.00 -3.84
C ARG A 29 -5.98 -14.60 -3.03
N ILE A 30 -7.14 -13.96 -3.05
CA ILE A 30 -8.31 -14.41 -2.30
C ILE A 30 -8.83 -15.75 -2.84
N GLU A 31 -8.77 -15.97 -4.15
CA GLU A 31 -9.09 -17.25 -4.75
C GLU A 31 -8.14 -18.37 -4.26
N LYS A 32 -6.82 -18.09 -4.19
CA LYS A 32 -5.82 -19.03 -3.64
C LYS A 32 -6.06 -19.34 -2.16
N GLN A 33 -6.53 -18.38 -1.37
CA GLN A 33 -6.91 -18.59 0.04
C GLN A 33 -8.17 -19.44 0.20
N THR A 34 -9.12 -19.32 -0.73
CA THR A 34 -10.37 -20.10 -0.72
C THR A 34 -10.16 -21.57 -1.13
N THR A 35 -9.10 -21.86 -1.89
CA THR A 35 -8.78 -23.20 -2.42
C THR A 35 -7.77 -23.99 -1.57
N ALA A 36 -7.22 -23.40 -0.50
CA ALA A 36 -6.28 -24.08 0.39
C ALA A 36 -6.95 -25.25 1.15
N PRO A 37 -6.28 -26.42 1.24
CA PRO A 37 -6.89 -27.64 1.79
C PRO A 37 -7.16 -27.56 3.30
N VAL A 38 -8.28 -28.19 3.66
CA VAL A 38 -8.93 -28.32 4.98
C VAL A 38 -8.05 -29.07 5.99
N SER A 39 -6.94 -28.47 6.43
CA SER A 39 -6.07 -29.04 7.49
C SER A 39 -5.93 -28.14 8.72
N ALA A 40 -6.56 -26.97 8.73
CA ALA A 40 -6.63 -26.08 9.90
C ALA A 40 -8.08 -26.00 10.42
N PRO A 41 -8.31 -25.75 11.72
CA PRO A 41 -9.63 -25.77 12.33
C PRO A 41 -10.57 -24.82 11.58
N ILE A 42 -11.85 -25.17 11.52
CA ILE A 42 -12.91 -24.42 10.83
C ILE A 42 -13.04 -23.03 11.46
N GLU A 43 -12.23 -22.08 10.99
CA GLU A 43 -12.41 -20.67 11.27
C GLU A 43 -13.57 -20.15 10.44
N THR A 44 -14.44 -19.39 11.09
CA THR A 44 -15.68 -18.82 10.55
C THR A 44 -15.41 -17.93 9.31
N ASP A 45 -14.17 -17.52 9.09
CA ASP A 45 -13.69 -16.65 8.00
C ASP A 45 -13.87 -17.24 6.60
N ASN A 46 -13.65 -18.55 6.40
CA ASN A 46 -13.81 -19.18 5.08
C ASN A 46 -15.25 -19.11 4.56
N THR A 47 -16.23 -18.97 5.46
CA THR A 47 -17.65 -18.96 5.10
C THR A 47 -18.09 -17.65 4.43
N ASN A 48 -17.50 -16.51 4.81
CA ASN A 48 -17.82 -15.20 4.21
C ASN A 48 -17.16 -15.03 2.83
N PHE A 49 -15.95 -15.57 2.65
CA PHE A 49 -15.32 -15.65 1.33
C PHE A 49 -16.07 -16.55 0.37
N LEU A 50 -16.52 -17.72 0.86
CA LEU A 50 -17.34 -18.60 0.06
C LEU A 50 -18.69 -17.95 -0.31
N ARG A 51 -19.24 -17.10 0.57
CA ARG A 51 -20.43 -16.29 0.24
C ARG A 51 -20.14 -15.26 -0.83
N LEU A 52 -18.99 -14.56 -0.77
CA LEU A 52 -18.58 -13.61 -1.80
C LEU A 52 -18.30 -14.31 -3.14
N ALA A 53 -17.66 -15.48 -3.13
CA ALA A 53 -17.40 -16.30 -4.31
C ALA A 53 -18.68 -16.87 -4.95
N LYS A 54 -19.77 -17.00 -4.17
CA LYS A 54 -21.10 -17.41 -4.67
C LYS A 54 -21.91 -16.25 -5.27
N GLN A 55 -21.48 -15.00 -5.09
CA GLN A 55 -22.15 -13.85 -5.69
C GLN A 55 -21.92 -13.82 -7.22
N PRO A 56 -22.76 -13.08 -7.97
CA PRO A 56 -22.53 -12.92 -9.40
C PRO A 56 -21.18 -12.24 -9.63
N ILE A 57 -20.49 -12.67 -10.69
CA ILE A 57 -19.15 -12.20 -11.04
C ILE A 57 -19.03 -10.66 -11.12
N VAL A 58 -20.11 -9.99 -11.53
CA VAL A 58 -20.19 -8.52 -11.59
C VAL A 58 -20.06 -7.89 -10.20
N PHE A 59 -20.77 -8.41 -9.20
CA PHE A 59 -20.71 -7.88 -7.82
C PHE A 59 -19.33 -8.10 -7.21
N GLN A 60 -18.71 -9.25 -7.48
CA GLN A 60 -17.34 -9.54 -7.03
C GLN A 60 -16.34 -8.53 -7.61
N TYR A 61 -16.40 -8.25 -8.91
CA TYR A 61 -15.52 -7.27 -9.54
C TYR A 61 -15.77 -5.84 -9.08
N ILE A 62 -17.04 -5.42 -8.94
CA ILE A 62 -17.37 -4.07 -8.42
C ILE A 62 -16.82 -3.90 -7.00
N PHE A 63 -16.95 -4.93 -6.16
CA PHE A 63 -16.40 -4.92 -4.81
C PHE A 63 -14.87 -4.76 -4.82
N PHE A 64 -14.15 -5.58 -5.58
CA PHE A 64 -12.68 -5.49 -5.64
C PHE A 64 -12.21 -4.18 -6.27
N LEU A 65 -12.93 -3.68 -7.27
CA LEU A 65 -12.66 -2.38 -7.88
C LEU A 65 -12.80 -1.26 -6.86
N LEU A 66 -13.91 -1.22 -6.11
CA LEU A 66 -14.12 -0.21 -5.06
C LEU A 66 -13.08 -0.31 -3.95
N LEU A 67 -12.79 -1.53 -3.47
CA LEU A 67 -11.75 -1.77 -2.46
C LEU A 67 -10.39 -1.23 -2.92
N CYS A 68 -9.95 -1.59 -4.13
CA CYS A 68 -8.66 -1.17 -4.67
C CYS A 68 -8.63 0.33 -5.00
N ALA A 69 -9.73 0.87 -5.51
CA ALA A 69 -9.85 2.28 -5.86
C ALA A 69 -9.80 3.18 -4.62
N LEU A 70 -10.61 2.87 -3.59
CA LEU A 70 -10.65 3.64 -2.36
C LEU A 70 -9.34 3.54 -1.57
N SER A 71 -8.74 2.36 -1.53
CA SER A 71 -7.43 2.16 -0.91
C SER A 71 -6.32 2.96 -1.61
N THR A 72 -6.30 2.96 -2.95
CA THR A 72 -5.35 3.75 -3.75
C THR A 72 -5.61 5.26 -3.61
N LEU A 73 -6.87 5.68 -3.65
CA LEU A 73 -7.25 7.07 -3.43
C LEU A 73 -6.84 7.55 -2.03
N SER A 74 -7.03 6.73 -0.99
CA SER A 74 -6.57 7.03 0.37
C SER A 74 -5.07 7.27 0.45
N PHE A 75 -4.26 6.44 -0.22
CA PHE A 75 -2.80 6.61 -0.30
C PHE A 75 -2.41 7.95 -0.94
N HIS A 76 -3.01 8.27 -2.10
CA HIS A 76 -2.69 9.51 -2.80
C HIS A 76 -3.20 10.75 -2.06
N LEU A 77 -4.42 10.70 -1.50
CA LEU A 77 -5.00 11.82 -0.77
C LEU A 77 -4.25 12.12 0.53
N SER A 78 -3.80 11.11 1.27
CA SER A 78 -3.05 11.34 2.50
C SER A 78 -1.71 12.02 2.23
N ILE A 79 -0.96 11.58 1.21
CA ILE A 79 0.31 12.19 0.83
C ILE A 79 0.10 13.61 0.27
N ARG A 80 -0.94 13.82 -0.55
CA ARG A 80 -1.29 15.16 -1.05
C ARG A 80 -1.68 16.10 0.10
N PHE A 81 -2.44 15.60 1.06
CA PHE A 81 -2.81 16.37 2.24
C PHE A 81 -1.57 16.75 3.03
N LEU A 82 -0.64 15.82 3.28
CA LEU A 82 0.60 16.12 4.01
C LEU A 82 1.57 17.03 3.25
N THR A 83 1.54 17.09 1.93
CA THR A 83 2.49 17.91 1.14
C THR A 83 1.93 19.28 0.75
N SER A 84 0.62 19.38 0.50
CA SER A 84 -0.01 20.58 -0.07
C SER A 84 -1.05 21.27 0.83
N SER A 85 -1.54 20.60 1.89
CA SER A 85 -2.55 21.20 2.78
C SER A 85 -1.94 22.26 3.70
N PRO A 86 -2.64 23.37 3.98
CA PRO A 86 -2.22 24.33 5.00
C PRO A 86 -2.23 23.74 6.42
N PHE A 87 -3.01 22.68 6.66
CA PHE A 87 -3.08 21.96 7.94
C PHE A 87 -2.12 20.78 8.02
N SER A 88 -1.14 20.69 7.11
CA SER A 88 -0.17 19.61 7.16
C SER A 88 0.68 19.74 8.43
N PRO A 89 0.76 18.69 9.27
CA PRO A 89 1.63 18.70 10.43
C PRO A 89 3.10 18.84 10.02
N LEU A 90 3.51 18.32 8.86
CA LEU A 90 4.91 18.42 8.41
C LEU A 90 5.29 19.85 8.01
N VAL A 91 4.35 20.60 7.42
CA VAL A 91 4.54 22.02 7.11
C VAL A 91 4.52 22.85 8.39
N PHE A 92 3.62 22.52 9.34
CA PHE A 92 3.55 23.17 10.63
C PHE A 92 4.80 22.96 11.49
N LEU A 93 5.38 21.75 11.48
CA LEU A 93 6.64 21.43 12.16
C LEU A 93 7.89 21.94 11.43
N GLY A 94 7.74 22.61 10.27
CA GLY A 94 8.86 23.14 9.49
C GLY A 94 9.74 22.08 8.83
N LEU A 95 9.26 20.82 8.72
CA LEU A 95 10.01 19.71 8.12
C LEU A 95 10.00 19.74 6.59
N LEU A 96 9.02 20.44 5.98
CA LEU A 96 8.89 20.60 4.54
C LEU A 96 8.34 21.97 4.16
N PRO A 97 8.80 22.57 3.04
CA PRO A 97 8.09 23.67 2.42
C PRO A 97 6.77 23.18 1.80
N LYS A 98 5.74 24.03 1.81
CA LYS A 98 4.45 23.71 1.20
C LYS A 98 4.60 23.51 -0.31
N TYR A 99 4.19 22.35 -0.80
CA TYR A 99 4.23 22.03 -2.23
C TYR A 99 2.92 22.45 -2.90
N THR A 100 3.00 23.27 -3.95
CA THR A 100 1.82 23.89 -4.59
C THR A 100 1.19 23.07 -5.72
N ARG A 101 1.83 21.97 -6.15
CA ARG A 101 1.42 21.14 -7.31
C ARG A 101 1.01 19.72 -6.91
N PRO A 102 -0.17 19.51 -6.30
CA PRO A 102 -0.56 18.22 -5.77
C PRO A 102 -0.76 17.11 -6.84
N ASN A 103 -1.07 17.45 -8.10
CA ASN A 103 -1.22 16.43 -9.14
C ASN A 103 0.15 15.87 -9.58
N SER A 104 1.20 16.68 -9.55
CA SER A 104 2.58 16.22 -9.75
C SER A 104 3.02 15.15 -8.73
N VAL A 105 2.59 15.28 -7.47
CA VAL A 105 2.82 14.25 -6.42
C VAL A 105 2.17 12.93 -6.78
N SER A 106 0.92 12.97 -7.24
CA SER A 106 0.21 11.76 -7.65
C SER A 106 0.83 11.12 -8.89
N THR A 107 1.27 11.94 -9.85
CA THR A 107 1.98 11.47 -11.05
C THR A 107 3.27 10.75 -10.69
N ALA A 108 4.11 11.34 -9.81
CA ALA A 108 5.36 10.71 -9.39
C ALA A 108 5.12 9.37 -8.67
N LEU A 109 4.11 9.30 -7.81
CA LEU A 109 3.72 8.08 -7.11
C LEU A 109 3.14 7.01 -8.04
N LEU A 110 2.35 7.40 -9.05
CA LEU A 110 1.83 6.46 -10.07
C LEU A 110 2.96 5.90 -10.93
N VAL A 111 3.88 6.76 -11.39
CA VAL A 111 5.06 6.32 -12.15
C VAL A 111 5.94 5.41 -11.29
N SER A 112 6.15 5.75 -10.02
CA SER A 112 6.88 4.92 -9.06
C SER A 112 6.19 3.56 -8.83
N SER A 113 4.87 3.55 -8.75
CA SER A 113 4.08 2.33 -8.57
C SER A 113 4.04 1.42 -9.80
N SER A 114 4.61 1.81 -10.95
CA SER A 114 4.80 0.93 -12.11
C SER A 114 5.58 -0.36 -11.78
N THR A 115 6.42 -0.31 -10.74
CA THR A 115 7.13 -1.48 -10.18
C THR A 115 6.20 -2.59 -9.68
N LYS A 116 4.94 -2.27 -9.35
CA LYS A 116 3.91 -3.27 -9.05
C LYS A 116 3.59 -4.20 -10.21
N LEU A 117 3.91 -3.82 -11.45
CA LEU A 117 3.75 -4.72 -12.59
C LEU A 117 4.70 -5.90 -12.53
N PHE A 118 5.84 -5.81 -11.84
CA PHE A 118 6.81 -6.90 -11.79
C PHE A 118 6.24 -8.21 -11.19
N PRO A 119 5.44 -8.17 -10.10
CA PRO A 119 4.64 -9.30 -9.65
C PRO A 119 3.78 -10.00 -10.72
N ILE A 120 3.31 -9.34 -11.80
CA ILE A 120 2.58 -10.05 -12.87
C ILE A 120 3.47 -11.04 -13.60
N LEU A 121 4.74 -10.68 -13.79
CA LEU A 121 5.71 -11.54 -14.44
C LEU A 121 5.98 -12.76 -13.56
N MET A 122 5.93 -12.60 -12.23
CA MET A 122 6.00 -13.72 -11.27
C MET A 122 4.73 -14.56 -11.17
N VAL A 123 3.59 -14.07 -11.66
CA VAL A 123 2.36 -14.88 -11.78
C VAL A 123 2.33 -15.61 -13.11
N ILE A 124 2.81 -14.97 -14.20
CA ILE A 124 2.88 -15.59 -15.53
C ILE A 124 3.96 -16.68 -15.59
N TRP A 125 5.06 -16.50 -14.85
CA TRP A 125 6.12 -17.49 -14.72
C TRP A 125 6.02 -18.15 -13.35
N GLU A 126 6.09 -19.48 -13.26
CA GLU A 126 5.97 -20.27 -12.02
C GLU A 126 7.11 -20.06 -10.98
N TYR A 127 7.66 -18.85 -10.85
CA TYR A 127 8.57 -18.48 -9.78
C TYR A 127 7.77 -18.09 -8.52
N ASP A 128 7.08 -19.07 -7.94
CA ASP A 128 6.29 -18.89 -6.72
C ASP A 128 7.23 -18.88 -5.49
N VAL A 129 8.22 -17.97 -5.48
CA VAL A 129 9.21 -17.82 -4.40
C VAL A 129 8.70 -16.79 -3.40
N PRO A 130 8.27 -17.17 -2.18
CA PRO A 130 7.71 -16.25 -1.20
C PRO A 130 8.69 -15.13 -0.81
N ALA A 131 10.00 -15.37 -0.92
CA ALA A 131 11.03 -14.35 -0.68
C ALA A 131 10.98 -13.22 -1.73
N ALA A 132 10.67 -13.55 -2.99
CA ALA A 132 10.66 -12.59 -4.07
C ALA A 132 9.46 -11.63 -3.97
N ALA A 133 8.27 -12.15 -3.63
CA ALA A 133 7.09 -11.34 -3.35
C ALA A 133 7.31 -10.34 -2.19
N ARG A 134 8.02 -10.76 -1.13
CA ARG A 134 8.40 -9.89 0.00
C ARG A 134 9.39 -8.80 -0.44
N SER A 135 10.45 -9.18 -1.15
CA SER A 135 11.44 -8.22 -1.67
C SER A 135 10.82 -7.17 -2.57
N LEU A 136 9.84 -7.56 -3.39
CA LEU A 136 9.12 -6.63 -4.26
C LEU A 136 8.23 -5.68 -3.46
N GLY A 137 7.60 -6.14 -2.38
CA GLY A 137 6.86 -5.28 -1.46
C GLY A 137 7.75 -4.15 -0.90
N TRP A 138 8.93 -4.51 -0.40
CA TRP A 138 9.91 -3.52 0.09
C TRP A 138 10.46 -2.62 -1.03
N ALA A 139 10.66 -3.16 -2.24
CA ALA A 139 11.11 -2.36 -3.38
C ALA A 139 10.08 -1.29 -3.78
N VAL A 140 8.78 -1.61 -3.73
CA VAL A 140 7.71 -0.62 -4.00
C VAL A 140 7.72 0.49 -2.95
N VAL A 141 7.90 0.15 -1.67
CA VAL A 141 8.01 1.15 -0.59
C VAL A 141 9.23 2.05 -0.81
N ALA A 142 10.40 1.46 -1.08
CA ALA A 142 11.63 2.20 -1.34
C ALA A 142 11.51 3.11 -2.57
N ASN A 143 10.88 2.65 -3.64
CA ASN A 143 10.66 3.45 -4.85
C ASN A 143 9.72 4.64 -4.58
N ASN A 144 8.68 4.45 -3.75
CA ASN A 144 7.81 5.55 -3.35
C ASN A 144 8.55 6.57 -2.49
N VAL A 145 9.45 6.14 -1.59
CA VAL A 145 10.31 7.04 -0.80
C VAL A 145 11.25 7.84 -1.70
N GLU A 146 11.94 7.20 -2.64
CA GLU A 146 12.87 7.90 -3.54
C GLU A 146 12.12 8.87 -4.45
N ALA A 147 10.95 8.48 -4.97
CA ALA A 147 10.11 9.36 -5.78
C ALA A 147 9.67 10.61 -5.00
N LEU A 148 9.27 10.46 -3.73
CA LEU A 148 8.88 11.59 -2.87
C LEU A 148 10.08 12.47 -2.52
N LYS A 149 11.23 11.88 -2.21
CA LYS A 149 12.47 12.61 -1.92
C LYS A 149 12.91 13.44 -3.13
N ILE A 150 12.94 12.86 -4.32
CA ILE A 150 13.32 13.55 -5.56
C ILE A 150 12.32 14.67 -5.90
N LEU A 151 11.02 14.39 -5.77
CA LEU A 151 10.00 15.36 -6.16
C LEU A 151 9.93 16.56 -5.21
N LEU A 152 10.00 16.30 -3.90
CA LEU A 152 9.85 17.32 -2.86
C LEU A 152 11.18 17.93 -2.43
N ASP A 153 12.29 17.45 -2.98
CA ASP A 153 13.67 17.81 -2.62
C ASP A 153 13.89 17.83 -1.10
N CYS A 154 13.46 16.74 -0.45
CA CYS A 154 13.43 16.63 1.00
C CYS A 154 14.35 15.54 1.54
N GLY A 155 14.60 15.58 2.86
CA GLY A 155 15.38 14.54 3.53
C GLY A 155 14.73 13.17 3.47
N TYR A 156 15.54 12.11 3.45
CA TYR A 156 15.09 10.72 3.43
C TYR A 156 14.12 10.38 4.56
N GLY A 157 14.37 10.90 5.77
CA GLY A 157 13.48 10.68 6.92
C GLY A 157 12.07 11.20 6.68
N THR A 158 11.95 12.40 6.12
CA THR A 158 10.66 13.02 5.84
C THR A 158 9.91 12.31 4.71
N ALA A 159 10.63 11.92 3.64
CA ALA A 159 10.07 11.10 2.56
C ALA A 159 9.59 9.73 3.06
N ALA A 160 10.34 9.10 3.97
CA ALA A 160 9.96 7.85 4.61
C ALA A 160 8.71 7.99 5.48
N ILE A 161 8.59 9.07 6.27
CA ILE A 161 7.38 9.36 7.06
C ILE A 161 6.17 9.53 6.14
N LEU A 162 6.30 10.30 5.06
CA LEU A 162 5.23 10.50 4.07
C LEU A 162 4.76 9.17 3.46
N ALA A 163 5.71 8.34 3.00
CA ALA A 163 5.40 7.04 2.42
C ALA A 163 4.73 6.10 3.44
N THR A 164 5.20 6.13 4.70
CA THR A 164 4.65 5.33 5.79
C THR A 164 3.22 5.76 6.15
N VAL A 165 2.97 7.06 6.30
CA VAL A 165 1.62 7.60 6.56
C VAL A 165 0.67 7.24 5.40
N GLY A 166 1.16 7.33 4.16
CA GLY A 166 0.42 6.86 2.99
C GLY A 166 0.07 5.37 3.06
N ALA A 167 1.05 4.53 3.38
CA ALA A 167 0.85 3.09 3.50
C ALA A 167 -0.14 2.74 4.62
N ILE A 168 -0.05 3.41 5.77
CA ILE A 168 -0.99 3.25 6.89
C ILE A 168 -2.39 3.70 6.49
N SER A 169 -2.55 4.83 5.79
CA SER A 169 -3.89 5.28 5.35
C SER A 169 -4.52 4.32 4.35
N ARG A 170 -3.71 3.77 3.43
CA ARG A 170 -4.13 2.72 2.49
C ARG A 170 -4.61 1.47 3.22
N TRP A 171 -3.83 1.05 4.21
CA TRP A 171 -4.10 -0.10 5.06
C TRP A 171 -5.40 0.05 5.85
N MET A 172 -5.54 1.16 6.58
CA MET A 172 -6.72 1.45 7.39
C MET A 172 -8.00 1.44 6.56
N VAL A 173 -7.98 2.06 5.37
CA VAL A 173 -9.16 2.08 4.48
C VAL A 173 -9.46 0.69 3.93
N GLY A 174 -8.44 -0.06 3.50
CA GLY A 174 -8.64 -1.43 3.02
C GLY A 174 -9.26 -2.32 4.10
N ARG A 175 -8.72 -2.26 5.32
CA ARG A 175 -9.22 -3.02 6.46
C ARG A 175 -10.60 -2.57 6.90
N GLY A 176 -10.88 -1.28 6.89
CA GLY A 176 -12.19 -0.73 7.21
C GLY A 176 -13.29 -1.17 6.24
N ILE A 177 -12.98 -1.24 4.93
CA ILE A 177 -13.93 -1.73 3.92
C ILE A 177 -14.20 -3.23 4.12
N LEU A 178 -13.16 -4.01 4.39
CA LEU A 178 -13.28 -5.44 4.66
C LEU A 178 -14.09 -5.70 5.92
N TRP A 179 -13.81 -4.98 7.00
CA TRP A 179 -14.57 -5.03 8.26
C TRP A 179 -16.05 -4.68 8.04
N ALA A 180 -16.35 -3.63 7.26
CA ALA A 180 -17.72 -3.22 6.96
C ALA A 180 -18.54 -4.30 6.21
N VAL A 181 -17.87 -5.19 5.47
CA VAL A 181 -18.50 -6.31 4.74
C VAL A 181 -18.44 -7.62 5.55
N GLY A 182 -17.86 -7.62 6.74
CA GLY A 182 -17.73 -8.80 7.61
C GLY A 182 -16.59 -9.73 7.21
N LEU A 183 -15.54 -9.21 6.56
CA LEU A 183 -14.33 -9.90 6.13
C LEU A 183 -13.12 -9.45 6.97
N ASP A 184 -13.22 -9.49 8.30
CA ASP A 184 -12.21 -8.89 9.21
C ASP A 184 -10.84 -9.61 9.21
N GLY A 185 -10.79 -10.89 8.79
CA GLY A 185 -9.59 -11.73 8.78
C GLY A 185 -8.67 -11.63 7.55
N VAL A 186 -8.88 -10.68 6.62
CA VAL A 186 -8.17 -10.68 5.33
C VAL A 186 -6.90 -9.84 5.34
N ASP A 187 -5.76 -10.49 5.13
CA ASP A 187 -4.50 -9.81 4.82
C ASP A 187 -4.53 -9.23 3.39
N THR A 188 -4.54 -7.90 3.26
CA THR A 188 -4.51 -7.23 1.95
C THR A 188 -3.17 -7.41 1.22
N VAL A 189 -3.12 -7.13 -0.10
CA VAL A 189 -2.01 -7.45 -1.02
C VAL A 189 -0.60 -6.99 -0.56
N GLY A 190 -0.50 -6.00 0.33
CA GLY A 190 0.78 -5.50 0.88
C GLY A 190 1.09 -5.89 2.34
N ASP A 191 0.19 -6.60 3.01
CA ASP A 191 0.11 -6.58 4.47
C ASP A 191 0.91 -7.70 5.15
N SER A 192 0.77 -8.95 4.67
CA SER A 192 1.31 -10.11 5.41
C SER A 192 2.84 -10.20 5.41
N GLY A 193 3.51 -9.66 4.39
CA GLY A 193 4.98 -9.64 4.30
C GLY A 193 5.59 -8.44 5.00
N VAL A 194 5.20 -7.23 4.58
CA VAL A 194 5.80 -5.98 5.05
C VAL A 194 5.37 -5.65 6.48
N ALA A 195 4.13 -5.94 6.89
CA ALA A 195 3.71 -5.70 8.27
C ALA A 195 4.31 -6.71 9.25
N ALA A 196 4.50 -7.96 8.84
CA ALA A 196 5.21 -8.96 9.65
C ALA A 196 6.69 -8.59 9.83
N ASP A 197 7.38 -8.23 8.75
CA ASP A 197 8.76 -7.74 8.80
C ASP A 197 8.86 -6.42 9.58
N GLY A 198 7.89 -5.52 9.44
CA GLY A 198 7.82 -4.26 10.18
C GLY A 198 7.67 -4.47 11.69
N LYS A 199 6.81 -5.41 12.11
CA LYS A 199 6.69 -5.82 13.51
C LYS A 199 7.99 -6.45 14.03
N ALA A 200 8.65 -7.28 13.22
CA ALA A 200 9.92 -7.90 13.59
C ALA A 200 11.04 -6.86 13.73
N LEU A 201 11.14 -5.90 12.80
CA LEU A 201 12.08 -4.79 12.87
C LEU A 201 11.79 -3.89 14.08
N TRP A 202 10.52 -3.59 14.35
CA TRP A 202 10.13 -2.82 15.53
C TRP A 202 10.51 -3.53 16.82
N ALA A 203 10.29 -4.85 16.92
CA ALA A 203 10.71 -5.64 18.07
C ALA A 203 12.23 -5.63 18.26
N ILE A 204 13.02 -5.69 17.18
CA ILE A 204 14.48 -5.58 17.24
C ILE A 204 14.91 -4.19 17.71
N VAL A 205 14.26 -3.13 17.24
CA VAL A 205 14.53 -1.75 17.67
C VAL A 205 14.19 -1.56 19.14
N GLU A 206 13.05 -2.08 19.59
CA GLU A 206 12.60 -2.00 20.97
C GLU A 206 13.55 -2.77 21.91
N LEU A 207 13.98 -3.96 21.49
CA LEU A 207 15.05 -4.72 22.16
C LEU A 207 16.33 -3.88 22.24
N GLY A 208 16.80 -3.31 21.13
CA GLY A 208 17.98 -2.44 21.13
C GLY A 208 17.87 -1.23 22.06
N ARG A 209 16.67 -0.63 22.17
CA ARG A 209 16.37 0.50 23.06
C ARG A 209 16.39 0.09 24.54
N GLU A 210 15.83 -1.07 24.87
CA GLU A 210 15.86 -1.62 26.23
C GLU A 210 17.29 -1.95 26.67
N TRP A 211 18.11 -2.52 25.77
CA TRP A 211 19.51 -2.80 26.01
C TRP A 211 20.34 -1.52 26.16
N GLY A 212 20.10 -0.51 25.31
CA GLY A 212 20.75 0.80 25.41
C GLY A 212 20.38 1.56 26.68
N GLY A 213 19.12 1.49 27.12
CA GLY A 213 18.66 2.10 28.37
C GLY A 213 19.29 1.48 29.62
N ARG A 214 19.62 0.18 29.57
CA ARG A 214 20.34 -0.53 30.65
C ARG A 214 21.81 -0.15 30.74
N LEU A 215 22.44 0.26 29.64
CA LEU A 215 23.83 0.71 29.63
C LEU A 215 23.99 2.19 30.02
N GLY A 216 22.92 2.99 29.97
CA GLY A 216 22.92 4.42 30.34
C GLY A 216 22.58 4.73 31.80
N LEU A 217 22.35 3.71 32.64
CA LEU A 217 22.02 3.84 34.07
C LEU A 217 23.11 3.23 34.99
N GLY A 218 24.31 2.98 34.47
CA GLY A 218 25.48 2.49 35.21
C GLY A 218 26.57 3.53 35.34
#